data_AF-A0A2A4LJ21-F1
#
_entry.id   AF-A0A2A4LJ21-F1
#
_cell.length_a   1.000
_cell.length_b   1.000
_cell.length_c   1.000
_cell.angle_alpha   90.00
_cell.angle_beta   90.00
_cell.angle_gamma   90.00
#
_symmetry.space_group_name_H-M   'P 1'
#
loop_
_entity.id
_entity.type
_entity.pdbx_description
1 polymer ?
#
loop_
_entity_poly.entity_id
_entity_poly.type
_entity_poly.pdbx_seq_one_letter_code
_entity_poly.pdbx_strand_id
1 'polypeptide(L)'
;MNILERYTHDQLSHDQSSRDHLEETTWFKNLKHVHINNSAAELFQMAVQLGEGEVAKGGALVVQTGKHTGRSAADKFIVRDATTEDTVWWDANKSMTPAQFDTLYQDF
;
A
#
# COMPACT_ATOMS: atom_id res chain seq x y z
N MET A 1 3.07 24.29 -17.49
CA MET A 1 2.47 24.83 -16.25
C MET A 1 2.52 23.70 -15.24
N ASN A 2 3.40 23.84 -14.24
CA ASN A 2 3.94 22.77 -13.38
C ASN A 2 2.90 22.29 -12.36
N ILE A 3 2.69 20.98 -12.25
CA ILE A 3 1.82 20.34 -11.25
C ILE A 3 2.57 20.15 -9.91
N LEU A 4 3.84 20.51 -9.83
CA LEU A 4 4.75 20.13 -8.75
C LEU A 4 4.95 21.17 -7.63
N GLU A 5 4.23 22.30 -7.62
CA GLU A 5 4.48 23.39 -6.65
C GLU A 5 3.40 23.62 -5.57
N ARG A 6 2.39 22.75 -5.40
CA ARG A 6 1.24 23.06 -4.50
C ARG A 6 1.06 22.24 -3.24
N TYR A 7 2.00 21.40 -2.83
CA TYR A 7 1.83 20.61 -1.61
C TYR A 7 3.02 20.73 -0.67
N THR A 8 3.09 21.86 0.03
CA THR A 8 3.83 21.99 1.27
C THR A 8 2.92 22.63 2.33
N HIS A 9 2.61 21.83 3.35
CA HIS A 9 2.05 22.21 4.66
C HIS A 9 0.66 22.87 4.67
N ASP A 10 -0.38 22.04 4.79
CA ASP A 10 -1.37 22.18 5.86
C ASP A 10 -2.19 20.88 5.97
N GLN A 11 -1.96 20.10 7.02
CA GLN A 11 -2.90 19.06 7.43
C GLN A 11 -3.90 19.75 8.36
N LEU A 12 -5.17 19.78 7.97
CA LEU A 12 -6.38 19.62 8.77
C LEU A 12 -7.55 20.36 8.08
N SER A 13 -8.56 19.61 7.67
CA SER A 13 -9.78 20.03 6.94
C SER A 13 -9.58 20.27 5.44
N HIS A 14 -10.58 19.86 4.66
CA HIS A 14 -10.62 19.76 3.19
C HIS A 14 -10.07 18.43 2.65
N ASP A 15 -10.96 17.51 2.28
CA ASP A 15 -11.42 17.54 0.88
C ASP A 15 -12.28 16.30 0.54
N GLN A 16 -13.61 16.44 0.63
CA GLN A 16 -14.54 15.43 0.10
C GLN A 16 -14.32 15.23 -1.41
N SER A 17 -13.89 16.27 -2.14
CA SER A 17 -13.63 16.21 -3.59
C SER A 17 -12.46 15.28 -3.94
N SER A 18 -11.39 15.28 -3.15
CA SER A 18 -10.27 14.34 -3.31
C SER A 18 -10.67 12.90 -3.00
N ARG A 19 -11.57 12.71 -2.04
CA ARG A 19 -12.10 11.37 -1.69
C ARG A 19 -12.98 10.83 -2.82
N ASP A 20 -13.92 11.65 -3.29
CA ASP A 20 -14.83 11.29 -4.38
C ASP A 20 -14.04 10.99 -5.66
N HIS A 21 -13.01 11.80 -5.98
CA HIS A 21 -12.12 11.57 -7.11
C HIS A 21 -11.35 10.24 -7.00
N LEU A 22 -10.87 9.88 -5.82
CA LEU A 22 -10.16 8.61 -5.61
C LEU A 22 -11.10 7.40 -5.64
N GLU A 23 -12.34 7.52 -5.15
CA GLU A 23 -13.32 6.44 -5.24
C GLU A 23 -13.81 6.21 -6.69
N GLU A 24 -13.72 7.23 -7.55
CA GLU A 24 -14.02 7.15 -8.98
C GLU A 24 -12.83 6.62 -9.81
N THR A 25 -11.60 7.03 -9.47
CA THR A 25 -10.39 6.68 -10.24
C THR A 25 -9.65 5.45 -9.74
N THR A 26 -9.97 4.97 -8.53
CA THR A 26 -9.36 3.78 -7.93
C THR A 26 -10.43 2.76 -7.54
N TRP A 27 -9.99 1.54 -7.23
CA TRP A 27 -10.86 0.46 -6.79
C TRP A 27 -11.12 0.47 -5.28
N PHE A 28 -10.55 1.43 -4.53
CA PHE A 28 -10.80 1.56 -3.10
C PHE A 28 -12.18 2.18 -2.83
N LYS A 29 -12.89 1.64 -1.83
CA LYS A 29 -14.24 2.09 -1.42
C LYS A 29 -14.27 2.39 0.08
N ASN A 30 -15.19 3.26 0.50
CA ASN A 30 -15.48 3.56 1.92
C ASN A 30 -14.26 4.06 2.70
N LEU A 31 -13.42 4.90 2.07
CA LEU A 31 -12.17 5.36 2.68
C LEU A 31 -12.46 6.20 3.93
N LYS A 32 -11.80 5.95 5.07
CA LYS A 32 -11.98 6.81 6.27
C LYS A 32 -11.05 8.02 6.25
N HIS A 33 -9.80 7.82 5.85
CA HIS A 33 -8.79 8.86 5.71
C HIS A 33 -8.01 8.63 4.42
N VAL A 34 -7.56 9.73 3.80
CA VAL A 34 -6.70 9.72 2.61
C VAL A 34 -5.47 10.54 2.94
N HIS A 35 -4.30 9.93 2.80
CA HIS A 35 -3.01 10.59 2.96
C HIS A 35 -2.24 10.43 1.66
N ILE A 36 -1.79 11.54 1.07
CA ILE A 36 -1.11 11.54 -0.23
C ILE A 36 0.36 11.85 0.01
N ASN A 37 1.20 10.81 -0.09
CA ASN A 37 2.66 10.93 -0.08
C ASN A 37 3.23 11.78 1.07
N ASN A 38 2.81 11.48 2.31
CA ASN A 38 3.31 12.14 3.51
C ASN A 38 4.85 12.10 3.57
N SER A 39 5.44 13.14 4.15
CA SER A 39 6.88 13.19 4.38
C SER A 39 7.32 12.11 5.35
N ALA A 40 8.62 11.78 5.32
CA ALA A 40 9.20 10.81 6.25
C ALA A 40 8.99 11.20 7.72
N ALA A 41 9.00 12.49 8.05
CA ALA A 41 8.77 12.98 9.42
C ALA A 41 7.32 12.77 9.86
N GLU A 42 6.35 13.04 8.99
CA GLU A 42 4.93 12.80 9.27
C GLU A 42 4.66 11.31 9.45
N LEU A 43 5.19 10.46 8.56
CA LEU A 43 5.08 9.01 8.65
C LEU A 43 5.69 8.47 9.95
N PHE A 44 6.86 8.99 10.36
CA PHE A 44 7.50 8.63 11.62
C PHE A 44 6.60 8.96 12.82
N GLN A 45 6.05 10.18 12.86
CA GLN A 45 5.16 10.60 13.94
C GLN A 45 3.89 9.77 13.99
N MET A 46 3.27 9.51 12.84
CA MET A 46 2.08 8.66 12.75
C MET A 46 2.35 7.25 13.27
N ALA A 47 3.45 6.62 12.86
CA ALA A 47 3.81 5.27 13.31
C ALA A 47 3.96 5.19 14.85
N VAL A 48 4.58 6.20 15.47
CA VAL A 48 4.71 6.27 16.94
C VAL A 48 3.35 6.54 17.61
N GLN A 49 2.55 7.46 17.07
CA GLN A 49 1.22 7.81 17.62
C GLN A 49 0.22 6.66 17.55
N LEU A 50 0.30 5.84 16.49
CA LEU A 50 -0.55 4.67 16.28
C LEU A 50 -0.04 3.43 17.04
N GLY A 51 1.13 3.51 17.69
CA GLY A 51 1.73 2.38 18.40
C GLY A 51 2.29 1.29 17.48
N GLU A 52 2.55 1.61 16.21
CA GLU A 52 3.11 0.69 15.22
C GLU A 52 4.65 0.59 15.33
N GLY A 53 5.28 1.49 16.08
CA GLY A 53 6.71 1.46 16.36
C GLY A 53 7.11 2.32 17.56
N GLU A 54 8.35 2.14 18.01
CA GLU A 54 8.95 2.85 19.14
C GLU A 54 10.20 3.64 18.72
N VAL A 55 10.56 4.65 19.51
CA VAL A 55 11.76 5.46 19.25
C VAL A 55 12.93 4.92 20.09
N ALA A 56 13.98 4.42 19.42
CA ALA A 56 15.20 4.02 20.10
C ALA A 56 15.92 5.22 20.74
N LYS A 57 16.83 4.95 21.68
CA LYS A 57 17.68 5.98 22.32
C LYS A 57 18.40 6.91 21.32
N GLY A 58 18.71 6.42 20.12
CA GLY A 58 19.35 7.20 19.04
C GLY A 58 18.40 7.91 18.08
N GLY A 59 17.08 7.92 18.34
CA GLY A 59 16.07 8.56 17.49
C GLY A 59 15.58 7.72 16.30
N ALA A 60 16.16 6.54 16.07
CA ALA A 60 15.69 5.63 15.03
C ALA A 60 14.33 5.02 15.38
N LEU A 61 13.46 4.85 14.38
CA LEU A 61 12.21 4.10 14.52
C LEU A 61 12.52 2.60 14.60
N VAL A 62 11.95 1.93 15.58
CA VAL A 62 12.05 0.49 15.80
C VAL A 62 10.67 -0.12 15.65
N VAL A 63 10.54 -1.08 14.74
CA VAL A 63 9.29 -1.80 14.46
C VAL A 63 9.54 -3.30 14.67
N GLN A 64 8.64 -3.96 15.40
CA GLN A 64 8.71 -5.40 15.63
C GLN A 64 7.76 -6.13 14.69
N THR A 65 8.30 -6.94 13.77
CA THR A 65 7.55 -7.67 12.75
C THR A 65 7.14 -9.10 13.19
N GLY A 66 7.35 -9.43 14.46
CA GLY A 66 7.04 -10.74 15.02
C GLY A 66 7.91 -11.86 14.43
N LYS A 67 7.33 -13.05 14.24
CA LYS A 67 8.04 -14.26 13.77
C LYS A 67 8.55 -14.14 12.32
N HIS A 68 7.91 -13.30 11.50
CA HIS A 68 8.18 -13.21 10.08
C HIS A 68 8.81 -11.85 9.75
N THR A 69 10.15 -11.81 9.73
CA THR A 69 10.92 -10.56 9.66
C THR A 69 11.32 -10.13 8.25
N GLY A 70 10.76 -10.75 7.21
CA GLY A 70 11.13 -10.51 5.82
C GLY A 70 9.99 -10.77 4.85
N ARG A 71 10.22 -10.52 3.56
CA ARG A 71 9.24 -10.84 2.53
C ARG A 71 9.08 -12.36 2.44
N SER A 72 7.85 -12.83 2.54
CA SER A 72 7.49 -14.18 2.14
C SER A 72 7.59 -14.27 0.62
N ALA A 73 8.80 -14.45 0.07
CA ALA A 73 9.02 -14.48 -1.37
C ALA A 73 8.16 -15.56 -2.07
N ALA A 74 7.85 -16.63 -1.34
CA ALA A 74 6.97 -17.70 -1.77
C ALA A 74 5.47 -17.34 -1.73
N ASP A 75 5.08 -16.16 -1.27
CA ASP A 75 3.70 -15.70 -1.13
C ASP A 75 3.28 -14.74 -2.25
N LYS A 76 4.06 -14.70 -3.34
CA LYS A 76 3.73 -13.98 -4.56
C LYS A 76 3.19 -14.97 -5.58
N PHE A 77 1.97 -14.73 -6.03
CA PHE A 77 1.32 -15.50 -7.08
C PHE A 77 1.05 -14.60 -8.30
N ILE A 78 1.15 -15.18 -9.49
CA ILE A 78 0.84 -14.52 -10.75
C ILE A 78 -0.31 -15.28 -11.40
N VAL A 79 -1.34 -14.58 -11.83
CA VAL A 79 -2.44 -15.19 -12.59
C VAL A 79 -1.86 -15.73 -13.89
N ARG A 80 -2.06 -17.02 -14.15
CA ARG A 80 -1.63 -17.70 -15.37
C ARG A 80 -2.81 -17.73 -16.35
N ASP A 81 -2.72 -16.88 -17.35
CA ASP A 81 -3.69 -16.64 -18.41
C ASP A 81 -2.99 -16.56 -19.78
N ALA A 82 -3.75 -16.28 -20.83
CA ALA A 82 -3.22 -16.20 -22.20
C ALA A 82 -2.10 -15.15 -22.39
N THR A 83 -2.01 -14.14 -21.52
CA THR A 83 -1.00 -13.07 -21.62
C THR A 83 0.28 -13.39 -20.85
N THR A 84 0.16 -14.20 -19.79
CA THR A 84 1.23 -14.50 -18.85
C THR A 84 1.85 -15.87 -19.05
N GLU A 85 1.13 -16.80 -19.68
CA GLU A 85 1.55 -18.18 -19.95
C GLU A 85 2.98 -18.24 -20.52
N ASP A 86 3.26 -17.44 -21.56
CA ASP A 86 4.52 -17.49 -22.29
C ASP A 86 5.48 -16.34 -21.93
N THR A 87 5.06 -15.40 -21.09
CA THR A 87 5.85 -14.19 -20.75
C THR A 87 6.46 -14.25 -19.34
N VAL A 88 5.99 -15.17 -18.51
CA VAL A 88 6.47 -15.35 -17.13
C VAL A 88 7.43 -16.53 -17.06
N TRP A 89 8.54 -16.32 -16.35
CA TRP A 89 9.43 -17.43 -15.99
C TRP A 89 8.85 -18.24 -14.82
N TRP A 90 8.21 -19.37 -15.13
CA TRP A 90 7.46 -20.16 -14.15
C TRP A 90 8.31 -20.95 -13.14
N ASP A 91 9.59 -21.21 -13.41
CA ASP A 91 10.43 -21.91 -12.41
C ASP A 91 10.67 -21.07 -11.15
N ALA A 92 10.57 -19.74 -11.29
CA ALA A 92 10.80 -18.77 -10.22
C ALA A 92 9.52 -18.16 -9.65
N ASN A 93 8.35 -18.47 -10.21
CA ASN A 93 7.09 -17.81 -9.85
C ASN A 93 5.96 -18.83 -9.65
N LYS A 94 5.10 -18.56 -8.67
CA LYS A 94 3.92 -19.40 -8.44
C LYS A 94 2.77 -18.93 -9.30
N SER A 95 2.10 -19.88 -9.95
CA SER A 95 0.89 -19.61 -10.72
C SER A 95 -0.36 -19.63 -9.83
N MET A 96 -1.34 -18.82 -10.21
CA MET A 96 -2.72 -18.86 -9.74
C MET A 96 -3.64 -18.88 -10.97
N THR A 97 -4.76 -19.57 -10.88
CA THR A 97 -5.77 -19.56 -11.95
C THR A 97 -6.63 -18.29 -11.89
N PRO A 98 -7.24 -17.84 -13.00
CA PRO A 98 -8.18 -16.72 -12.98
C PRO A 98 -9.32 -16.90 -11.96
N ALA A 99 -9.89 -18.11 -11.85
CA ALA A 99 -10.96 -18.39 -10.90
C ALA A 99 -10.52 -18.27 -9.41
N GLN A 100 -9.26 -18.62 -9.10
CA GLN A 100 -8.70 -18.40 -7.77
C GLN A 100 -8.54 -16.90 -7.47
N PHE A 101 -8.12 -16.12 -8.47
CA PHE A 101 -8.06 -14.67 -8.35
C PHE A 101 -9.45 -14.07 -8.15
N ASP A 102 -10.44 -14.49 -8.95
CA ASP A 102 -11.82 -14.04 -8.83
C ASP A 102 -12.39 -14.30 -7.44
N THR A 103 -12.04 -15.45 -6.84
CA THR A 103 -12.43 -15.78 -5.46
C THR A 103 -11.86 -14.77 -4.46
N LEU A 104 -10.55 -14.49 -4.52
CA LEU A 104 -9.90 -13.52 -3.64
C LEU A 104 -10.41 -12.10 -3.86
N TYR A 105 -10.78 -11.77 -5.10
CA TYR A 105 -11.29 -10.45 -5.45
C TYR A 105 -12.65 -10.16 -4.79
N GLN A 106 -13.46 -11.18 -4.49
CA GLN A 106 -14.73 -11.01 -3.76
C GLN A 106 -14.56 -10.73 -2.26
N ASP A 107 -13.37 -10.91 -1.69
CA ASP A 107 -13.11 -10.63 -0.28
C ASP A 107 -12.88 -9.12 0.01
N PHE A 108 -12.73 -8.30 -1.04
CA PHE A 108 -12.51 -6.84 -0.96
C PHE A 108 -13.82 -6.05 -1.08
#